data_AF-A0AAN9PNJ7-F1
#
_entry.id   AF-A0AAN9PNJ7-F1
#
_cell.length_a   1.000
_cell.length_b   1.000
_cell.length_c   1.000
_cell.angle_alpha   90.00
_cell.angle_beta   90.00
_cell.angle_gamma   90.00
#
_symmetry.space_group_name_H-M   'P 1'
#
loop_
_entity.id
_entity.type
_entity.pdbx_description
1 polymer ?
#
loop_
_entity_poly.entity_id
_entity_poly.type
_entity_poly.pdbx_seq_one_letter_code
_entity_poly.pdbx_strand_id
1 'polypeptide(L)'
;MSVVTLVLFLIPSKKLRLELDHRILATATLISVGALWLLTRKVDIHPAVRSVIGGAVGMAALQVTLGILTLLSYVPVSLGTAHQAGALTLLTLMLLLNHTVRRPSLPLLKSLPQVVKAH
;
A
#
# COMPACT_ATOMS: atom_id res chain seq x y z
N MET A 1 -6.04 -17.65 40.68
CA MET A 1 -6.13 -16.71 39.54
C MET A 1 -6.73 -17.47 38.36
N SER A 2 -8.00 -17.20 38.04
CA SER A 2 -8.73 -17.96 37.02
C SER A 2 -8.28 -17.57 35.61
N VAL A 3 -8.30 -18.51 34.67
CA VAL A 3 -7.96 -18.32 33.24
C VAL A 3 -8.67 -17.11 32.63
N VAL A 4 -9.89 -16.80 33.10
CA VAL A 4 -10.69 -15.63 32.70
C VAL A 4 -9.99 -14.29 33.03
N THR A 5 -9.32 -14.19 34.18
CA THR A 5 -8.57 -12.98 34.58
C THR A 5 -7.31 -12.81 33.72
N LEU A 6 -6.65 -13.90 33.32
CA LEU A 6 -5.49 -13.87 32.44
C LEU A 6 -5.87 -13.42 31.01
N VAL A 7 -7.00 -13.90 30.49
CA VAL A 7 -7.53 -13.49 29.17
C VAL A 7 -7.91 -12.01 29.16
N LEU A 8 -8.60 -11.51 30.20
CA LEU A 8 -8.97 -10.10 30.33
C LEU A 8 -7.77 -9.16 30.49
N PHE A 9 -6.65 -9.62 31.06
CA PHE A 9 -5.42 -8.81 31.19
C PHE A 9 -4.56 -8.83 29.91
N LEU A 10 -4.65 -9.89 29.11
CA LEU A 10 -3.93 -10.01 27.83
C LEU A 10 -4.60 -9.23 26.69
N ILE A 11 -5.94 -9.13 26.67
CA ILE A 11 -6.70 -8.42 25.62
C ILE A 11 -6.32 -6.92 25.49
N PRO A 12 -6.19 -6.12 26.58
CA PRO A 12 -5.76 -4.73 26.52
C PRO A 12 -4.39 -4.56 25.87
N SER A 13 -3.44 -5.44 26.24
CA SER A 13 -2.08 -5.39 25.69
C SER A 13 -2.03 -5.76 24.19
N LYS A 14 -2.90 -6.67 23.73
CA LYS A 14 -3.00 -7.07 22.33
C LYS A 14 -3.66 -5.99 21.46
N LYS A 15 -4.72 -5.35 21.94
CA LYS A 15 -5.36 -4.23 21.24
C LYS A 15 -4.41 -3.05 21.08
N LEU A 16 -3.66 -2.72 22.13
CA LEU A 16 -2.69 -1.61 22.09
C LEU A 16 -1.60 -1.84 21.03
N ARG A 17 -1.05 -3.06 20.93
CA ARG A 17 -0.05 -3.40 19.90
C ARG A 17 -0.63 -3.36 18.49
N LEU A 18 -1.81 -3.97 18.28
CA LEU A 18 -2.49 -3.96 16.98
C LEU A 18 -2.79 -2.54 16.48
N GLU A 19 -3.26 -1.66 17.37
CA GLU A 19 -3.57 -0.27 17.00
C GLU A 19 -2.29 0.55 16.74
N LEU A 20 -1.23 0.31 17.51
CA LEU A 20 0.07 0.94 17.28
C LEU A 20 0.67 0.51 15.94
N ASP A 21 0.68 -0.79 15.65
CA ASP A 21 1.20 -1.34 14.39
C ASP A 21 0.44 -0.76 13.19
N HIS A 22 -0.90 -0.69 13.28
CA HIS A 22 -1.72 -0.10 12.23
C HIS A 22 -1.40 1.39 12.01
N ARG A 23 -1.24 2.18 13.07
CA ARG A 23 -0.88 3.61 12.98
C ARG A 23 0.49 3.81 12.36
N ILE A 24 1.48 2.99 12.72
CA ILE A 24 2.83 3.03 12.13
C ILE A 24 2.78 2.67 10.65
N LEU A 25 2.09 1.59 10.28
CA LEU A 25 1.94 1.18 8.88
C LEU A 25 1.20 2.23 8.04
N ALA A 26 0.13 2.82 8.57
CA ALA A 26 -0.64 3.86 7.89
C ALA A 26 0.20 5.12 7.65
N THR A 27 0.91 5.60 8.67
CA THR A 27 1.78 6.79 8.55
C THR A 27 2.96 6.52 7.62
N ALA A 28 3.63 5.38 7.75
CA ALA A 28 4.72 4.99 6.85
C ALA A 28 4.24 4.88 5.39
N THR A 29 3.05 4.35 5.15
CA THR A 29 2.47 4.25 3.81
C THR A 29 2.18 5.62 3.21
N LEU A 30 1.55 6.53 3.97
CA LEU A 30 1.28 7.89 3.50
C LEU A 30 2.57 8.65 3.16
N ILE A 31 3.59 8.55 4.02
CA ILE A 31 4.90 9.14 3.78
C ILE A 31 5.55 8.52 2.53
N SER A 32 5.51 7.20 2.39
CA SER A 32 6.13 6.48 1.27
C SER A 32 5.48 6.83 -0.07
N VAL A 33 4.14 6.87 -0.14
CA VAL A 33 3.42 7.24 -1.36
C VAL A 33 3.63 8.72 -1.70
N GLY A 34 3.65 9.60 -0.69
CA GLY A 34 3.97 11.01 -0.88
C GLY A 34 5.40 11.24 -1.39
N ALA A 35 6.38 10.55 -0.80
CA ALA A 35 7.77 10.58 -1.25
C ALA A 35 7.92 10.05 -2.67
N LEU A 36 7.29 8.90 -2.99
CA LEU A 36 7.27 8.33 -4.34
C LEU A 36 6.74 9.34 -5.37
N TRP A 37 5.62 10.01 -5.06
CA TRP A 37 5.05 11.04 -5.92
C TRP A 37 6.02 12.19 -6.15
N LEU A 38 6.62 12.73 -5.08
CA LEU A 38 7.55 13.87 -5.17
C LEU A 38 8.80 13.51 -5.97
N LEU A 39 9.38 12.34 -5.72
CA LEU A 39 10.60 11.87 -6.38
C LEU A 39 10.39 11.60 -7.87
N THR A 40 9.19 11.18 -8.26
CA THR A 40 8.89 10.83 -9.66
C THR A 40 8.42 12.02 -10.51
N ARG A 41 8.12 13.18 -9.91
CA ARG A 41 7.65 14.39 -10.65
C ARG A 41 8.64 14.92 -11.68
N LYS A 42 9.94 14.69 -11.50
CA LYS A 42 11.01 15.21 -12.38
C LYS A 42 11.72 14.13 -13.17
N VAL A 43 11.27 12.88 -13.08
CA VAL A 43 11.88 11.75 -13.77
C VAL A 43 11.07 11.44 -15.01
N ASP A 44 11.76 11.26 -16.14
CA ASP A 44 11.11 10.74 -17.35
C ASP A 44 10.84 9.24 -17.16
N ILE A 45 9.58 8.91 -16.92
CA ILE A 45 9.10 7.56 -16.66
C ILE A 45 8.07 7.16 -17.70
N HIS A 46 8.06 5.88 -18.05
CA HIS A 46 7.11 5.34 -19.01
C HIS A 46 5.66 5.68 -18.60
N PRO A 47 4.78 6.12 -19.54
CA PRO A 47 3.42 6.57 -19.22
C PRO A 47 2.61 5.59 -18.38
N ALA A 48 2.77 4.28 -18.61
CA ALA A 48 2.13 3.24 -17.80
C ALA A 48 2.55 3.29 -16.32
N VAL A 49 3.83 3.46 -16.02
CA VAL A 49 4.37 3.58 -14.65
C VAL A 49 3.83 4.85 -14.00
N ARG A 50 3.80 5.96 -14.74
CA ARG A 50 3.22 7.23 -14.28
C ARG A 50 1.73 7.10 -13.92
N SER A 51 0.97 6.35 -14.72
CA SER A 51 -0.44 6.07 -14.45
C SER A 51 -0.63 5.28 -13.16
N VAL A 52 0.18 4.24 -12.93
CA VAL A 52 0.10 3.43 -11.69
C VAL A 52 0.46 4.25 -10.46
N ILE A 53 1.50 5.10 -10.54
CA ILE A 53 1.86 6.03 -9.47
C ILE A 53 0.72 7.02 -9.19
N GLY A 54 0.13 7.61 -10.23
CA GLY A 54 -1.02 8.50 -10.09
C GLY A 54 -2.21 7.83 -9.41
N GLY A 55 -2.53 6.60 -9.80
CA GLY A 55 -3.56 5.78 -9.16
C GLY A 55 -3.27 5.53 -7.68
N ALA A 56 -2.02 5.23 -7.32
CA ALA A 56 -1.62 5.02 -5.94
C ALA A 56 -1.78 6.28 -5.07
N VAL A 57 -1.41 7.45 -5.61
CA VAL A 57 -1.60 8.74 -4.92
C VAL A 57 -3.08 9.04 -4.73
N GLY A 58 -3.90 8.84 -5.77
CA GLY A 58 -5.35 9.03 -5.68
C GLY A 58 -5.99 8.10 -4.65
N MET A 59 -5.62 6.83 -4.64
CA MET A 59 -6.11 5.84 -3.67
C MET A 59 -5.65 6.16 -2.25
N ALA A 60 -4.43 6.65 -2.05
CA ALA A 60 -3.95 7.10 -0.74
C ALA A 60 -4.75 8.30 -0.22
N ALA A 61 -5.07 9.28 -1.08
CA ALA A 61 -5.93 10.39 -0.72
C ALA A 61 -7.35 9.91 -0.32
N LEU A 62 -7.92 8.99 -1.10
CA LEU A 62 -9.22 8.38 -0.78
C LEU A 62 -9.19 7.62 0.55
N GLN A 63 -8.08 6.96 0.89
CA GLN A 63 -7.93 6.31 2.19
C GLN A 63 -7.94 7.28 3.36
N VAL A 64 -7.29 8.45 3.23
CA VAL A 64 -7.33 9.49 4.27
C VAL A 64 -8.77 9.98 4.44
N THR A 65 -9.48 10.23 3.34
CA THR A 65 -10.88 10.64 3.38
C THR A 65 -11.77 9.59 4.05
N LEU A 66 -11.67 8.31 3.65
CA LEU A 66 -12.44 7.22 4.28
C LEU A 66 -12.07 7.02 5.75
N GLY A 67 -10.80 7.21 6.13
CA GLY A 67 -10.34 7.15 7.51
C GLY A 67 -10.96 8.25 8.37
N ILE A 68 -11.10 9.47 7.83
CA ILE A 68 -11.77 10.57 8.53
C ILE A 68 -13.28 10.30 8.62
N LEU A 69 -13.91 9.85 7.52
CA LEU A 69 -15.35 9.57 7.49
C LEU A 69 -15.76 8.44 8.43
N THR A 70 -14.93 7.39 8.56
CA THR A 70 -15.17 6.31 9.53
C THR A 70 -15.15 6.84 10.96
N LEU A 71 -14.21 7.73 11.32
CA LEU A 71 -14.18 8.34 12.65
C LEU A 71 -15.39 9.25 12.91
N LEU A 72 -15.74 10.10 11.93
CA LEU A 72 -16.88 11.03 12.06
C LEU A 72 -18.23 10.31 12.14
N SER A 73 -18.35 9.13 11.53
CA SER A 73 -19.60 8.36 11.48
C SER A 73 -19.70 7.29 12.57
N TYR A 74 -18.85 7.33 13.61
CA TYR A 74 -18.79 6.33 14.69
C TYR A 74 -18.50 4.90 14.21
N VAL A 75 -17.58 4.77 13.24
CA VAL A 75 -17.05 3.50 12.72
C VAL A 75 -18.14 2.56 12.18
N PRO A 76 -18.95 2.99 11.20
CA PRO A 76 -19.95 2.12 10.61
C PRO A 76 -19.25 1.03 9.79
N VAL A 77 -19.78 -0.20 9.85
CA VAL A 77 -19.15 -1.37 9.22
C VAL A 77 -18.92 -1.16 7.73
N SER A 78 -19.85 -0.54 7.01
CA SER A 78 -19.73 -0.28 5.57
C SER A 78 -18.58 0.65 5.20
N LEU A 79 -18.36 1.74 5.94
CA LEU A 79 -17.21 2.63 5.68
C LEU A 79 -15.91 1.96 6.14
N GLY A 80 -15.93 1.19 7.22
CA GLY A 80 -14.78 0.45 7.71
C GLY A 80 -14.32 -0.61 6.71
N THR A 81 -15.24 -1.37 6.11
CA THR A 81 -14.91 -2.35 5.07
C THR A 81 -14.45 -1.68 3.78
N ALA A 82 -15.07 -0.56 3.39
CA ALA A 82 -14.59 0.25 2.27
C ALA A 82 -13.14 0.76 2.50
N HIS A 83 -12.84 1.21 3.71
CA HIS A 83 -11.49 1.64 4.09
C HIS A 83 -10.48 0.48 4.04
N GLN A 84 -10.85 -0.72 4.51
CA GLN A 84 -9.98 -1.90 4.40
C GLN A 84 -9.76 -2.34 2.95
N ALA A 85 -10.81 -2.36 2.12
CA ALA A 85 -10.71 -2.65 0.70
C ALA A 85 -9.83 -1.62 -0.04
N GLY A 86 -9.90 -0.35 0.38
CA GLY A 86 -9.03 0.71 -0.11
C GLY A 86 -7.56 0.46 0.20
N ALA A 87 -7.24 0.03 1.43
CA ALA A 87 -5.87 -0.35 1.80
C ALA A 87 -5.34 -1.52 0.96
N LEU A 88 -6.17 -2.54 0.69
CA LEU A 88 -5.81 -3.66 -0.19
C LEU A 88 -5.55 -3.19 -1.62
N THR A 89 -6.40 -2.31 -2.14
CA THR A 89 -6.25 -1.73 -3.49
C THR A 89 -4.94 -0.95 -3.60
N LEU A 90 -4.59 -0.15 -2.59
CA LEU A 90 -3.32 0.57 -2.53
C LEU A 90 -2.12 -0.39 -2.52
N LEU A 91 -2.19 -1.48 -1.74
CA LEU A 91 -1.16 -2.52 -1.74
C LEU A 91 -1.01 -3.16 -3.13
N THR A 92 -2.12 -3.48 -3.80
CA THR A 92 -2.10 -4.03 -5.16
C THR A 92 -1.46 -3.08 -6.16
N LEU A 93 -1.74 -1.77 -6.07
CA LEU A 93 -1.09 -0.77 -6.92
C LEU A 93 0.42 -0.69 -6.68
N MET A 94 0.89 -0.83 -5.44
CA MET A 94 2.31 -0.89 -5.12
C MET A 94 2.98 -2.17 -5.65
N LEU A 95 2.31 -3.31 -5.54
CA LEU A 95 2.80 -4.57 -6.13
C LEU A 95 2.88 -4.47 -7.66
N LEU A 96 1.83 -3.94 -8.29
CA LEU A 96 1.81 -3.69 -9.73
C LEU A 96 2.97 -2.76 -10.13
N LEU A 97 3.15 -1.64 -9.41
CA LEU A 97 4.25 -0.72 -9.66
C LEU A 97 5.60 -1.44 -9.62
N ASN A 98 5.86 -2.21 -8.57
CA ASN A 98 7.09 -3.00 -8.41
C ASN A 98 7.32 -3.97 -9.58
N HIS A 99 6.25 -4.60 -10.10
CA HIS A 99 6.36 -5.45 -11.28
C HIS A 99 6.60 -4.66 -12.58
N THR A 100 5.97 -3.50 -12.74
CA THR A 100 6.14 -2.66 -13.96
C THR A 100 7.54 -2.04 -14.07
N VAL A 101 8.22 -1.80 -12.96
CA VAL A 101 9.58 -1.22 -12.95
C VAL A 101 10.69 -2.29 -12.89
N ARG A 102 10.34 -3.55 -12.64
CA ARG A 102 11.31 -4.66 -12.63
C ARG A 102 11.81 -4.92 -14.03
N ARG A 103 13.12 -4.76 -14.23
CA ARG A 103 13.79 -5.17 -15.47
C ARG A 103 13.87 -6.70 -15.55
N PRO A 104 13.76 -7.30 -16.75
CA PRO A 104 14.01 -8.73 -16.93
C PRO A 104 15.44 -9.08 -16.48
N SER A 105 15.60 -10.27 -15.91
CA SER A 105 16.88 -10.71 -15.36
C SER A 105 17.94 -10.86 -16.47
N LEU A 106 19.15 -10.36 -16.21
CA LEU A 106 20.29 -10.45 -17.14
C LEU A 106 20.57 -11.87 -17.68
N PRO A 107 20.43 -12.96 -16.89
CA PRO A 107 20.56 -14.32 -17.41
C PRO A 107 19.49 -14.67 -18.46
N LEU A 108 18.25 -14.22 -18.28
CA LEU A 108 17.18 -14.39 -19.27
C LEU A 108 17.53 -13.66 -20.58
N LEU A 109 17.95 -12.41 -20.49
CA LEU A 109 18.39 -11.62 -21.66
C LEU A 109 19.57 -12.27 -22.40
N LYS A 110 20.51 -12.90 -21.68
CA LYS A 110 21.63 -13.63 -22.28
C LYS A 110 21.21 -14.97 -22.92
N SER A 111 20.13 -15.57 -22.44
CA SER A 111 19.59 -16.82 -22.99
C SER A 111 18.67 -16.61 -24.20
N LEU A 112 18.24 -15.38 -24.47
CA LEU A 112 17.44 -15.08 -25.66
C LEU A 112 18.33 -15.23 -26.92
N PRO A 113 17.92 -16.06 -27.90
CA PRO A 113 18.65 -16.18 -29.15
C PRO A 113 18.72 -14.80 -29.83
N GLN A 114 19.86 -14.46 -30.45
CA GLN A 114 20.18 -13.14 -31.05
C GLN A 114 19.23 -12.70 -32.19
N VAL A 115 18.10 -13.38 -32.39
CA VAL A 115 17.12 -13.17 -33.46
C VAL A 115 16.48 -11.77 -33.43
N VAL A 116 16.54 -11.04 -32.32
CA VAL A 116 16.00 -9.67 -32.20
C VAL A 116 17.02 -8.58 -32.55
N LYS A 117 18.26 -8.91 -32.93
CA LYS A 117 19.26 -7.91 -33.37
C LYS A 117 19.22 -7.55 -34.86
N ALA A 118 18.20 -7.95 -35.61
CA ALA A 118 18.08 -7.64 -37.03
C ALA A 118 16.79 -6.85 -37.32
N HIS A 119 16.92 -5.53 -37.31
CA HIS A 119 16.54 -4.54 -38.35
C HIS A 119 16.36 -3.15 -37.76
#